data_AF-A0A9P1J4L1-F1
#
_entry.id   AF-A0A9P1J4L1-F1
#
_cell.length_a   1.000
_cell.length_b   1.000
_cell.length_c   1.000
_cell.angle_alpha   90.00
_cell.angle_beta   90.00
_cell.angle_gamma   90.00
#
_symmetry.space_group_name_H-M   'P 1'
#
loop_
_entity.id
_entity.type
_entity.pdbx_description
1 polymer ?
#
loop_
_entity_poly.entity_id
_entity_poly.type
_entity_poly.pdbx_seq_one_letter_code
_entity_poly.pdbx_strand_id
1 'polypeptide(L)'
;MHFQLNGMQYDMGDMQEWSTDMITPITSLLKFGAKISNRLNRACRRNDEYHVCLKRCPDGKAKEILITGQNVWMNLCEHYKNDTEFRNVVIPCWSDFGVEISGRCESLAKFLQSETQQLQQSGTRGIQESLESLCKSMHDYDKCFVEENFSYCGDSAAKFLTYLNHISSNIFMDLLEQNLKLEKTPKSCSNWINHRGMSGWQKTKTAQRKLRNTAQLPFFAFLLIIIPFIT
;
A
#
# COMPACT_ATOMS: atom_id res chain seq x y z
N MET A 1 -25.06 -5.38 18.02
CA MET A 1 -25.12 -6.12 16.74
C MET A 1 -23.81 -5.83 16.02
N HIS A 2 -22.81 -6.72 16.14
CA HIS A 2 -21.52 -6.56 15.46
C HIS A 2 -21.72 -6.93 13.99
N PHE A 3 -21.50 -5.97 13.07
CA PHE A 3 -21.42 -6.27 11.66
C PHE A 3 -20.03 -6.86 11.40
N GLN A 4 -19.93 -8.20 11.26
CA GLN A 4 -18.74 -8.81 10.69
C GLN A 4 -18.65 -8.37 9.23
N LEU A 5 -17.68 -7.48 8.93
CA LEU A 5 -17.60 -6.83 7.62
C LEU A 5 -17.20 -7.79 6.49
N ASN A 6 -16.72 -9.00 6.82
CA ASN A 6 -16.66 -10.24 6.03
C ASN A 6 -15.58 -11.17 6.63
N GLY A 7 -15.45 -12.40 6.10
CA GLY A 7 -14.35 -13.30 6.47
C GLY A 7 -12.94 -12.77 6.15
N MET A 8 -12.80 -11.65 5.41
CA MET A 8 -11.50 -11.01 5.19
C MET A 8 -10.98 -10.40 6.49
N GLN A 9 -11.85 -9.84 7.33
CA GLN A 9 -11.44 -9.31 8.63
C GLN A 9 -10.70 -10.35 9.48
N TYR A 10 -11.15 -11.60 9.46
CA TYR A 10 -10.44 -12.71 10.11
C TYR A 10 -9.06 -12.99 9.48
N ASP A 11 -8.93 -12.82 8.17
CA ASP A 11 -7.67 -13.04 7.46
C ASP A 11 -6.66 -11.92 7.65
N MET A 12 -7.12 -10.68 7.78
CA MET A 12 -6.29 -9.52 8.04
C MET A 12 -5.87 -9.47 9.52
N GLY A 13 -6.72 -9.94 10.42
CA GLY A 13 -6.49 -9.85 11.87
C GLY A 13 -7.42 -8.82 12.51
N ASP A 14 -7.45 -8.88 13.83
CA ASP A 14 -8.30 -8.18 14.81
C ASP A 14 -9.80 -7.96 14.48
N MET A 15 -10.65 -8.23 15.47
CA MET A 15 -12.12 -8.23 15.33
C MET A 15 -12.78 -6.86 15.51
N GLN A 16 -11.99 -5.79 15.70
CA GLN A 16 -12.52 -4.44 15.89
C GLN A 16 -12.82 -3.75 14.55
N GLU A 17 -13.98 -3.11 14.45
CA GLU A 17 -14.33 -2.25 13.33
C GLU A 17 -13.29 -1.11 13.24
N TRP A 18 -12.67 -0.94 12.06
CA TRP A 18 -11.65 0.10 11.80
C TRP A 18 -10.33 -0.09 12.56
N SER A 19 -9.90 -1.34 12.74
CA SER A 19 -8.52 -1.62 13.16
C SER A 19 -7.51 -1.11 12.13
N THR A 20 -6.27 -0.85 12.57
CA THR A 20 -5.16 -0.52 11.65
C THR A 20 -5.06 -1.55 10.53
N ASP A 21 -5.34 -2.82 10.83
CA ASP A 21 -5.23 -3.94 9.90
C ASP A 21 -6.30 -3.93 8.79
N MET A 22 -7.46 -3.32 9.06
CA MET A 22 -8.52 -3.14 8.05
C MET A 22 -8.29 -1.92 7.16
N ILE A 23 -7.67 -0.87 7.70
CA ILE A 23 -7.39 0.38 6.98
C ILE A 23 -6.12 0.26 6.14
N THR A 24 -5.16 -0.53 6.62
CA THR A 24 -3.86 -0.78 5.96
C THR A 24 -3.67 -2.26 5.66
N PRO A 25 -4.50 -2.85 4.77
CA PRO A 25 -4.55 -4.29 4.61
C PRO A 25 -3.21 -4.90 4.19
N ILE A 26 -2.45 -4.26 3.32
CA ILE A 26 -1.15 -4.81 2.91
C ILE A 26 -0.16 -4.82 4.08
N THR A 27 -0.10 -3.75 4.89
CA THR A 27 0.70 -3.76 6.12
C THR A 27 0.31 -4.91 7.03
N SER A 28 -0.99 -5.16 7.22
CA SER A 28 -1.48 -6.30 7.97
C SER A 28 -1.04 -7.65 7.38
N LEU A 29 -1.03 -7.81 6.06
CA LEU A 29 -0.50 -9.03 5.43
C LEU A 29 1.00 -9.21 5.72
N LEU A 30 1.78 -8.11 5.68
CA LEU A 30 3.22 -8.11 5.88
C LEU A 30 3.65 -8.43 7.32
N LYS A 31 2.86 -8.03 8.33
CA LYS A 31 3.13 -8.31 9.76
C LYS A 31 3.35 -9.80 10.09
N PHE A 32 2.97 -10.71 9.20
CA PHE A 32 3.05 -12.16 9.41
C PHE A 32 4.11 -12.87 8.55
N GLY A 33 5.03 -12.11 7.94
CA GLY A 33 6.27 -12.58 7.29
C GLY A 33 6.14 -13.91 6.56
N ALA A 34 6.81 -14.95 7.07
CA ALA A 34 6.92 -16.29 6.50
C ALA A 34 5.60 -16.99 6.08
N LYS A 35 4.43 -16.49 6.52
CA LYS A 35 3.12 -17.05 6.17
C LYS A 35 2.36 -16.24 5.11
N ILE A 36 3.00 -15.26 4.47
CA ILE A 36 2.33 -14.32 3.58
C ILE A 36 1.66 -14.99 2.36
N SER A 37 2.34 -15.95 1.72
CA SER A 37 1.78 -16.67 0.56
C SER A 37 0.50 -17.44 0.93
N ASN A 38 0.49 -18.10 2.10
CA ASN A 38 -0.70 -18.79 2.60
C ASN A 38 -1.83 -17.82 2.96
N ARG A 39 -1.50 -16.64 3.48
CA ARG A 39 -2.50 -15.59 3.77
C ARG A 39 -3.10 -15.01 2.51
N LEU A 40 -2.28 -14.64 1.53
CA LEU A 40 -2.74 -14.15 0.23
C LEU A 40 -3.63 -15.17 -0.47
N ASN A 41 -3.26 -16.46 -0.46
CA ASN A 41 -4.12 -17.52 -0.98
C ASN A 41 -5.51 -17.53 -0.33
N ARG A 42 -5.58 -17.45 1.00
CA ARG A 42 -6.87 -17.45 1.71
C ARG A 42 -7.67 -16.18 1.47
N ALA A 43 -7.00 -15.03 1.51
CA ALA A 43 -7.61 -13.72 1.26
C ALA A 43 -8.20 -13.67 -0.16
N CYS A 44 -7.44 -14.12 -1.16
CA CYS A 44 -7.91 -14.18 -2.54
C CYS A 44 -9.07 -15.14 -2.75
N ARG A 45 -9.03 -16.33 -2.12
CA ARG A 45 -10.15 -17.26 -2.16
C ARG A 45 -11.41 -16.65 -1.54
N ARG A 46 -11.29 -16.01 -0.38
CA ARG A 46 -12.41 -15.35 0.30
C ARG A 46 -12.97 -14.17 -0.48
N ASN A 47 -12.11 -13.38 -1.11
CA ASN A 47 -12.53 -12.29 -1.99
C ASN A 47 -13.32 -12.82 -3.19
N ASP A 48 -12.86 -13.91 -3.81
CA ASP A 48 -13.59 -14.58 -4.91
C ASP A 48 -14.97 -15.09 -4.45
N GLU A 49 -15.04 -15.77 -3.31
CA GLU A 49 -16.29 -16.25 -2.71
C GLU A 49 -17.27 -15.10 -2.40
N TYR A 50 -16.77 -14.00 -1.83
CA TYR A 50 -17.56 -12.83 -1.51
C TYR A 50 -18.10 -12.15 -2.78
N HIS A 51 -17.26 -12.01 -3.82
CA HIS A 51 -17.68 -11.45 -5.09
C HIS A 51 -18.75 -12.31 -5.79
N VAL A 52 -18.61 -13.64 -5.76
CA VAL A 52 -19.65 -14.57 -6.24
C VAL A 52 -20.96 -14.42 -5.46
N CYS A 53 -20.87 -14.22 -4.15
CA CYS A 53 -22.04 -13.96 -3.31
C CYS A 53 -22.75 -12.66 -3.72
N LEU A 54 -22.00 -11.56 -3.84
CA LEU A 54 -22.54 -10.25 -4.25
C LEU A 54 -23.21 -10.30 -5.63
N LYS A 55 -22.68 -11.09 -6.57
CA LYS A 55 -23.30 -11.26 -7.91
C LYS A 55 -24.72 -11.83 -7.85
N ARG A 56 -25.06 -12.60 -6.81
CA ARG A 56 -26.40 -13.17 -6.61
C ARG A 56 -27.38 -12.17 -5.99
N CYS A 57 -26.89 -11.09 -5.40
CA CYS A 57 -27.75 -10.05 -4.85
C CYS A 57 -28.42 -9.24 -5.99
N PRO A 58 -29.65 -8.74 -5.76
CA PRO A 58 -30.31 -7.81 -6.69
C PRO A 58 -29.43 -6.59 -6.99
N ASP A 59 -29.57 -6.04 -8.19
CA ASP A 59 -28.85 -4.83 -8.57
C ASP A 59 -29.32 -3.62 -7.75
N GLY A 60 -28.37 -2.78 -7.37
CA GLY A 60 -28.62 -1.59 -6.56
C GLY A 60 -27.33 -0.98 -6.05
N LYS A 61 -27.42 0.26 -5.54
CA LYS A 61 -26.26 1.05 -5.09
C LYS A 61 -25.42 0.34 -4.03
N ALA A 62 -26.05 -0.39 -3.10
CA ALA A 62 -25.32 -1.13 -2.08
C ALA A 62 -24.44 -2.24 -2.69
N LYS A 63 -24.96 -2.99 -3.67
CA LYS A 63 -24.18 -4.01 -4.40
C LYS A 63 -23.02 -3.36 -5.16
N GLU A 64 -23.29 -2.25 -5.85
CA GLU A 64 -22.28 -1.50 -6.60
C GLU A 64 -21.14 -1.02 -5.70
N ILE A 65 -21.46 -0.37 -4.57
CA ILE A 65 -20.46 0.09 -3.59
C ILE A 65 -19.61 -1.07 -3.06
N LEU A 66 -20.25 -2.19 -2.71
CA LEU A 66 -19.55 -3.35 -2.18
C LEU A 66 -18.62 -3.99 -3.22
N ILE A 67 -19.07 -4.12 -4.48
CA ILE A 67 -18.26 -4.63 -5.59
C ILE A 67 -17.08 -3.69 -5.87
N THR A 68 -17.35 -2.39 -6.01
CA THR A 68 -16.33 -1.38 -6.29
C THR A 68 -15.25 -1.37 -5.20
N GLY A 69 -15.64 -1.50 -3.93
CA GLY A 69 -14.70 -1.63 -2.80
C GLY A 69 -13.81 -2.88 -2.87
N GLN A 70 -14.25 -3.97 -3.52
CA GLN A 70 -13.42 -5.18 -3.68
C GLN A 70 -12.41 -5.08 -4.84
N ASN A 71 -12.47 -4.06 -5.70
CA ASN A 71 -11.59 -3.95 -6.87
C ASN A 71 -10.09 -3.91 -6.48
N VAL A 72 -9.74 -3.33 -5.33
CA VAL A 72 -8.37 -3.35 -4.81
C VAL A 72 -7.89 -4.78 -4.57
N TRP A 73 -8.72 -5.60 -3.90
CA TRP A 73 -8.42 -7.00 -3.63
C TRP A 73 -8.40 -7.85 -4.91
N MET A 74 -9.31 -7.60 -5.85
CA MET A 74 -9.29 -8.29 -7.14
C MET A 74 -7.98 -8.03 -7.89
N ASN A 75 -7.49 -6.79 -7.93
CA ASN A 75 -6.23 -6.44 -8.58
C ASN A 75 -5.01 -7.08 -7.91
N LEU A 76 -4.95 -7.05 -6.58
CA LEU A 76 -3.89 -7.72 -5.81
C LEU A 76 -3.90 -9.23 -6.08
N CYS A 77 -5.07 -9.86 -6.08
CA CYS A 77 -5.22 -11.29 -6.30
C CYS A 77 -4.93 -11.70 -7.73
N GLU A 78 -5.24 -10.86 -8.71
CA GLU A 78 -4.88 -11.07 -10.10
C GLU A 78 -3.35 -11.06 -10.28
N HIS A 79 -2.65 -10.08 -9.71
CA HIS A 79 -1.17 -10.06 -9.73
C HIS A 79 -0.60 -11.28 -9.03
N TYR A 80 -1.13 -11.63 -7.85
CA TYR A 80 -0.69 -12.83 -7.15
C TYR A 80 -0.84 -14.11 -8.00
N LYS A 81 -1.96 -14.26 -8.72
CA LYS A 81 -2.24 -15.45 -9.55
C LYS A 81 -1.50 -15.44 -10.89
N ASN A 82 -1.28 -14.28 -11.51
CA ASN A 82 -0.86 -14.19 -12.92
C ASN A 82 0.52 -13.55 -13.11
N ASP A 83 0.97 -12.67 -12.22
CA ASP A 83 2.26 -11.98 -12.34
C ASP A 83 3.41 -12.82 -11.72
N THR A 84 4.27 -13.33 -12.59
CA THR A 84 5.44 -14.13 -12.21
C THR A 84 6.51 -13.32 -11.48
N GLU A 85 6.70 -12.04 -11.85
CA GLU A 85 7.66 -11.16 -11.17
C GLU A 85 7.18 -10.87 -9.74
N PHE A 86 5.89 -10.58 -9.58
CA PHE A 86 5.29 -10.42 -8.26
C PHE A 86 5.46 -11.66 -7.38
N ARG A 87 5.15 -12.85 -7.90
CA ARG A 87 5.30 -14.11 -7.15
C ARG A 87 6.73 -14.49 -6.81
N ASN A 88 7.68 -14.24 -7.69
CA ASN A 88 9.05 -14.73 -7.53
C ASN A 88 9.99 -13.71 -6.88
N VAL A 89 9.63 -12.42 -6.89
CA VAL A 89 10.46 -11.35 -6.33
C VAL A 89 9.78 -10.72 -5.12
N VAL A 90 8.54 -10.25 -5.27
CA VAL A 90 7.86 -9.47 -4.23
C VAL A 90 7.43 -10.36 -3.07
N ILE A 91 6.77 -11.50 -3.35
CA ILE A 91 6.28 -12.40 -2.31
C ILE A 91 7.39 -12.97 -1.42
N PRO A 92 8.52 -13.49 -1.94
CA PRO A 92 9.62 -13.96 -1.10
C PRO A 92 10.23 -12.83 -0.28
N CYS A 93 10.43 -11.64 -0.87
CA CYS A 93 10.96 -10.51 -0.12
C CYS A 93 10.03 -10.09 1.03
N TRP A 94 8.71 -10.04 0.79
CA TRP A 94 7.72 -9.78 1.84
C TRP A 94 7.68 -10.86 2.91
N SER A 95 7.97 -12.11 2.54
CA SER A 95 8.12 -13.20 3.51
C SER A 95 9.30 -12.95 4.45
N ASP A 96 10.41 -12.43 3.91
CA ASP A 96 11.67 -12.24 4.64
C ASP A 96 11.69 -10.92 5.44
N PHE A 97 11.13 -9.84 4.89
CA PHE A 97 11.25 -8.48 5.45
C PHE A 97 9.91 -7.80 5.76
N GLY A 98 8.79 -8.53 5.66
CA GLY A 98 7.45 -7.95 5.84
C GLY A 98 7.25 -7.30 7.21
N VAL A 99 7.81 -7.89 8.27
CA VAL A 99 7.70 -7.35 9.62
C VAL A 99 8.43 -6.00 9.73
N GLU A 100 9.65 -5.92 9.23
CA GLU A 100 10.48 -4.72 9.22
C GLU A 100 9.83 -3.60 8.41
N ILE A 101 9.39 -3.91 7.19
CA ILE A 101 8.69 -2.96 6.32
C ILE A 101 7.43 -2.44 7.02
N SER A 102 6.63 -3.33 7.61
CA SER A 102 5.39 -2.95 8.31
C SER A 102 5.64 -2.05 9.52
N GLY A 103 6.72 -2.29 10.28
CA GLY A 103 7.07 -1.51 11.45
C GLY A 103 7.53 -0.08 11.14
N ARG A 104 8.18 0.14 9.99
CA ARG A 104 8.74 1.44 9.59
C ARG A 104 7.67 2.51 9.36
N CYS A 105 6.49 2.11 8.90
CA CYS A 105 5.36 3.01 8.64
C CYS A 105 4.23 2.89 9.68
N GLU A 106 4.46 2.19 10.80
CA GLU A 106 3.41 1.87 11.79
C GLU A 106 2.79 3.13 12.43
N SER A 107 3.61 4.15 12.72
CA SER A 107 3.12 5.41 13.30
C SER A 107 2.16 6.14 12.35
N LEU A 108 2.47 6.16 11.04
CA LEU A 108 1.60 6.72 10.01
C LEU A 108 0.33 5.89 9.84
N ALA A 109 0.41 4.56 9.95
CA ALA A 109 -0.76 3.69 9.91
C ALA A 109 -1.71 3.94 11.10
N LYS A 110 -1.17 4.14 12.31
CA LYS A 110 -1.96 4.52 13.50
C LYS A 110 -2.59 5.90 13.37
N PHE A 111 -1.85 6.86 12.82
CA PHE A 111 -2.40 8.19 12.55
C PHE A 111 -3.54 8.13 11.53
N LEU A 112 -3.35 7.40 10.43
CA LEU A 112 -4.38 7.15 9.43
C LEU A 112 -5.63 6.50 10.01
N GLN A 113 -5.48 5.57 10.95
CA GLN A 113 -6.60 4.98 11.68
C GLN A 113 -7.40 6.04 12.45
N SER A 114 -6.72 6.94 13.16
CA SER A 114 -7.35 8.04 13.89
C SER A 114 -8.14 8.95 12.94
N GLU A 115 -7.55 9.33 11.80
CA GLU A 115 -8.24 10.17 10.80
C GLU A 115 -9.47 9.48 10.19
N THR A 116 -9.38 8.16 9.96
CA THR A 116 -10.51 7.38 9.46
C THR A 116 -11.64 7.37 10.47
N GLN A 117 -11.35 7.16 11.75
CA GLN A 117 -12.36 7.22 12.82
C GLN A 117 -12.96 8.62 12.95
N GLN A 118 -12.15 9.67 12.81
CA GLN A 118 -12.62 11.04 12.84
C GLN A 118 -13.59 11.32 11.70
N LEU A 119 -13.27 10.94 10.46
CA LEU A 119 -14.17 11.12 9.31
C LEU A 119 -15.56 10.50 9.57
N GLN A 120 -15.60 9.34 10.21
CA GLN A 120 -16.86 8.68 10.55
C GLN A 120 -17.66 9.42 11.61
N GLN A 121 -16.98 9.97 12.61
CA GLN A 121 -17.61 10.68 13.74
C GLN A 121 -18.06 12.10 13.37
N SER A 122 -17.35 12.76 12.45
CA SER A 122 -17.65 14.14 12.02
C SER A 122 -19.02 14.27 11.35
N GLY A 123 -19.57 13.19 10.79
CA GLY A 123 -20.81 13.24 10.01
C GLY A 123 -20.67 14.17 8.79
N THR A 124 -21.76 14.79 8.35
CA THR A 124 -21.73 15.65 7.15
C THR A 124 -21.19 17.06 7.39
N ARG A 125 -21.12 17.53 8.65
CA ARG A 125 -20.55 18.84 9.01
C ARG A 125 -19.04 18.70 9.20
N GLY A 126 -18.24 19.44 8.44
CA GLY A 126 -16.78 19.34 8.51
C GLY A 126 -16.19 18.15 7.74
N ILE A 127 -16.98 17.53 6.86
CA ILE A 127 -16.52 16.41 6.04
C ILE A 127 -15.37 16.81 5.11
N GLN A 128 -15.34 18.07 4.66
CA GLN A 128 -14.29 18.56 3.76
C GLN A 128 -12.94 18.69 4.47
N GLU A 129 -12.92 19.17 5.71
CA GLU A 129 -11.71 19.25 6.53
C GLU A 129 -11.23 17.85 6.94
N SER A 130 -12.17 17.00 7.36
CA SER A 130 -11.88 15.60 7.71
C SER A 130 -11.32 14.84 6.50
N LEU A 131 -11.84 15.11 5.31
CA LEU A 131 -11.38 14.48 4.07
C LEU A 131 -10.01 15.01 3.61
N GLU A 132 -9.74 16.31 3.75
CA GLU A 132 -8.41 16.87 3.48
C GLU A 132 -7.35 16.21 4.37
N SER A 133 -7.63 16.08 5.67
CA SER A 133 -6.74 15.46 6.63
C SER A 133 -6.55 13.96 6.37
N LEU A 134 -7.64 13.22 6.11
CA LEU A 134 -7.57 11.81 5.77
C LEU A 134 -6.75 11.55 4.50
N CYS A 135 -7.01 12.29 3.42
CA CYS A 135 -6.27 12.13 2.17
C CYS A 135 -4.78 12.45 2.32
N LYS A 136 -4.44 13.45 3.15
CA LYS A 136 -3.05 13.75 3.50
C LYS A 136 -2.40 12.57 4.22
N SER A 137 -3.08 12.00 5.21
CA SER A 137 -2.58 10.85 5.97
C SER A 137 -2.43 9.59 5.12
N MET A 138 -3.38 9.33 4.22
CA MET A 138 -3.29 8.26 3.22
C MET A 138 -2.05 8.46 2.33
N HIS A 139 -1.86 9.66 1.78
CA HIS A 139 -0.71 9.97 0.94
C HIS A 139 0.63 9.80 1.66
N ASP A 140 0.74 10.31 2.89
CA ASP A 140 1.95 10.23 3.69
C ASP A 140 2.27 8.75 4.06
N TYR A 141 1.26 7.96 4.46
CA TYR A 141 1.40 6.53 4.74
C TYR A 141 1.79 5.74 3.48
N ASP A 142 1.05 5.90 2.39
CA ASP A 142 1.28 5.14 1.15
C ASP A 142 2.66 5.45 0.57
N LYS A 143 3.11 6.71 0.66
CA LYS A 143 4.45 7.11 0.25
C LYS A 143 5.53 6.41 1.09
N CYS A 144 5.40 6.43 2.42
CA CYS A 144 6.32 5.70 3.30
C CYS A 144 6.36 4.23 2.90
N PHE A 145 5.20 3.61 2.71
CA PHE A 145 5.10 2.20 2.44
C PHE A 145 5.75 1.82 1.11
N VAL A 146 5.58 2.63 0.06
CA VAL A 146 6.27 2.46 -1.23
C VAL A 146 7.79 2.60 -1.08
N GLU A 147 8.26 3.61 -0.34
CA GLU A 147 9.70 3.88 -0.14
C GLU A 147 10.39 2.77 0.65
N GLU A 148 9.76 2.26 1.72
CA GLU A 148 10.30 1.13 2.49
C GLU A 148 10.30 -0.16 1.66
N ASN A 149 9.22 -0.44 0.92
CA ASN A 149 9.20 -1.58 0.01
C ASN A 149 10.25 -1.48 -1.09
N PHE A 150 10.55 -0.29 -1.60
CA PHE A 150 11.68 -0.10 -2.51
C PHE A 150 13.01 -0.43 -1.83
N SER A 151 13.21 0.04 -0.60
CA SER A 151 14.46 -0.14 0.14
C SER A 151 14.79 -1.62 0.39
N TYR A 152 13.80 -2.43 0.76
CA TYR A 152 13.97 -3.86 1.04
C TYR A 152 13.79 -4.75 -0.19
N CYS A 153 12.74 -4.52 -0.98
CA CYS A 153 12.29 -5.42 -2.04
C CYS A 153 12.51 -4.88 -3.46
N GLY A 154 13.05 -3.68 -3.59
CA GLY A 154 13.45 -3.11 -4.86
C GLY A 154 12.30 -2.62 -5.73
N ASP A 155 12.62 -2.47 -7.01
CA ASP A 155 11.81 -1.78 -8.02
C ASP A 155 10.45 -2.43 -8.27
N SER A 156 10.41 -3.77 -8.30
CA SER A 156 9.19 -4.55 -8.58
C SER A 156 8.13 -4.33 -7.50
N ALA A 157 8.53 -4.34 -6.22
CA ALA A 157 7.63 -4.08 -5.10
C ALA A 157 7.13 -2.63 -5.10
N ALA A 158 8.02 -1.67 -5.33
CA ALA A 158 7.68 -0.25 -5.37
C ALA A 158 6.69 0.08 -6.51
N LYS A 159 6.91 -0.49 -7.69
CA LYS A 159 6.01 -0.35 -8.85
C LYS A 159 4.64 -0.96 -8.56
N PHE A 160 4.61 -2.18 -8.05
CA PHE A 160 3.37 -2.87 -7.69
C PHE A 160 2.54 -2.05 -6.70
N LEU A 161 3.16 -1.54 -5.63
CA LEU A 161 2.46 -0.74 -4.63
C LEU A 161 2.04 0.62 -5.18
N THR A 162 2.84 1.25 -6.03
CA THR A 162 2.44 2.49 -6.71
C THR A 162 1.19 2.26 -7.57
N TYR A 163 1.15 1.15 -8.32
CA TYR A 163 -0.02 0.74 -9.11
C TYR A 163 -1.24 0.49 -8.22
N LEU A 164 -1.07 -0.25 -7.13
CA LEU A 164 -2.18 -0.59 -6.24
C LEU A 164 -2.71 0.65 -5.50
N ASN A 165 -1.84 1.57 -5.10
CA ASN A 165 -2.21 2.87 -4.52
C ASN A 165 -2.93 3.77 -5.53
N HIS A 166 -2.61 3.63 -6.82
CA HIS A 166 -3.37 4.31 -7.88
C HIS A 166 -4.78 3.79 -8.00
N ILE A 167 -4.96 2.47 -7.96
CA ILE A 167 -6.30 1.88 -7.97
C ILE A 167 -7.09 2.25 -6.72
N SER A 168 -6.49 2.12 -5.52
CA SER A 168 -7.18 2.36 -4.26
C SER A 168 -7.63 3.82 -4.11
N SER A 169 -6.77 4.78 -4.47
CA SER A 169 -7.09 6.20 -4.39
C SER A 169 -8.23 6.60 -5.34
N ASN A 170 -8.25 6.08 -6.57
CA ASN A 170 -9.36 6.33 -7.50
C ASN A 170 -10.66 5.71 -6.99
N ILE A 171 -10.64 4.44 -6.57
CA ILE A 171 -11.84 3.76 -6.01
C ILE A 171 -12.39 4.52 -4.81
N PHE A 172 -11.52 4.94 -3.90
CA PHE A 172 -11.95 5.69 -2.72
C PHE A 172 -12.66 6.99 -3.11
N MET A 173 -12.09 7.71 -4.07
CA MET A 173 -12.67 8.98 -4.53
C MET A 173 -13.99 8.77 -5.29
N ASP A 174 -14.07 7.76 -6.15
CA ASP A 174 -15.31 7.38 -6.84
C ASP A 174 -16.42 7.07 -5.81
N LEU A 175 -16.10 6.31 -4.77
CA LEU A 175 -17.05 5.98 -3.71
C LEU A 175 -17.47 7.22 -2.92
N LEU A 176 -16.56 8.15 -2.62
CA LEU A 176 -16.92 9.39 -1.93
C LEU A 176 -17.77 10.31 -2.82
N GLU A 177 -17.43 10.48 -4.09
CA GLU A 177 -18.18 11.35 -5.01
C GLU A 177 -19.61 10.85 -5.22
N GLN A 178 -19.79 9.53 -5.38
CA GLN A 178 -21.11 8.92 -5.54
C GLN A 178 -22.00 9.07 -4.30
N ASN A 179 -21.42 9.17 -3.10
CA ASN A 179 -22.17 9.08 -1.84
C ASN A 179 -22.25 10.40 -1.06
N LEU A 180 -21.28 11.30 -1.20
CA LEU A 180 -21.14 12.47 -0.33
C LEU A 180 -21.36 13.82 -1.01
N LYS A 181 -21.70 13.85 -2.31
CA LYS A 181 -21.97 15.09 -3.08
C LYS A 181 -20.95 16.20 -2.74
N LEU A 182 -19.68 15.86 -2.79
CA LEU A 182 -18.60 16.79 -2.46
C LEU A 182 -18.68 18.00 -3.40
N GLU A 183 -18.74 19.21 -2.83
CA GLU A 183 -18.74 20.44 -3.63
C GLU A 183 -17.42 20.62 -4.40
N LYS A 184 -16.32 20.18 -3.79
CA LYS A 184 -14.98 20.22 -4.38
C LYS A 184 -14.07 19.17 -3.74
N THR A 185 -13.34 18.44 -4.59
CA THR A 185 -12.30 17.52 -4.17
C THR A 185 -11.17 18.28 -3.44
N PRO A 186 -10.86 17.92 -2.18
CA PRO A 186 -9.78 18.57 -1.43
C PRO A 186 -8.41 18.40 -2.11
N LYS A 187 -7.50 19.36 -1.88
CA LYS A 187 -6.21 19.42 -2.58
C LYS A 187 -5.34 18.22 -2.23
N SER A 188 -5.36 17.78 -0.97
CA SER A 188 -4.60 16.61 -0.54
C SER A 188 -5.09 15.33 -1.22
N CYS A 189 -6.41 15.18 -1.44
CA CYS A 189 -6.96 14.07 -2.21
C CYS A 189 -6.50 14.13 -3.67
N SER A 190 -6.52 15.31 -4.30
CA SER A 190 -6.00 15.47 -5.66
C SER A 190 -4.52 15.12 -5.76
N ASN A 191 -3.69 15.49 -4.77
CA ASN A 191 -2.27 15.11 -4.75
C ASN A 191 -2.09 13.58 -4.62
N TRP A 192 -2.91 12.94 -3.80
CA TRP A 192 -2.89 11.49 -3.58
C TRP A 192 -3.26 10.72 -4.85
N ILE A 193 -4.38 11.05 -5.50
CA ILE A 193 -4.85 10.44 -6.76
C ILE A 193 -3.80 10.60 -7.87
N ASN A 194 -3.14 11.75 -7.94
CA ASN A 194 -2.12 12.04 -8.95
C ASN A 194 -0.74 11.47 -8.61
N HIS A 195 -0.62 10.72 -7.50
CA HIS A 195 0.65 10.13 -7.00
C HIS A 195 1.80 11.14 -6.94
N ARG A 196 1.48 12.40 -6.63
CA ARG A 196 2.47 13.46 -6.66
C ARG A 196 3.53 13.17 -5.58
N GLY A 197 4.76 12.92 -6.02
CA GLY A 197 5.87 12.61 -5.12
C GLY A 197 6.00 11.13 -4.71
N MET A 198 5.17 10.24 -5.25
CA MET A 198 5.24 8.79 -4.99
C MET A 198 6.43 8.10 -5.67
N SER A 199 6.99 8.73 -6.70
CA SER A 199 8.18 8.28 -7.42
C SER A 199 9.50 8.74 -6.78
N GLY A 200 9.48 9.21 -5.52
CA GLY A 200 10.68 9.65 -4.79
C GLY A 200 11.80 8.58 -4.82
N TRP A 201 11.43 7.31 -4.70
CA TRP A 201 12.33 6.17 -4.82
C TRP A 201 13.11 6.09 -6.14
N GLN A 202 12.54 6.58 -7.26
CA GLN A 202 13.24 6.64 -8.55
C GLN A 202 14.40 7.64 -8.53
N LYS A 203 14.28 8.72 -7.75
CA LYS A 203 15.38 9.67 -7.53
C LYS A 203 16.48 9.03 -6.69
N THR A 204 16.12 8.29 -5.65
CA THR A 204 17.05 7.51 -4.82
C THR A 204 17.81 6.47 -5.64
N LYS A 205 17.12 5.77 -6.55
CA LYS A 205 17.74 4.84 -7.53
C LYS A 205 18.80 5.52 -8.40
N THR A 206 18.53 6.75 -8.87
CA THR A 206 19.48 7.53 -9.68
C THR A 206 20.69 7.97 -8.85
N ALA A 207 20.47 8.40 -7.61
CA ALA A 207 21.55 8.77 -6.70
C ALA A 207 22.43 7.56 -6.30
N GLN A 208 21.82 6.42 -5.97
CA GLN A 208 22.52 5.18 -5.67
C GLN A 208 23.31 4.64 -6.87
N ARG A 209 22.75 4.71 -8.09
CA ARG A 209 23.49 4.36 -9.33
C ARG A 209 24.69 5.28 -9.55
N LYS A 210 24.53 6.60 -9.34
CA LYS A 210 25.66 7.55 -9.43
C LYS A 210 26.74 7.18 -8.42
N LEU A 211 26.39 6.99 -7.14
CA LEU A 211 27.34 6.60 -6.08
C LEU A 211 28.05 5.27 -6.36
N ARG A 212 27.33 4.26 -6.87
CA ARG A 212 27.90 2.96 -7.26
C ARG A 212 28.87 3.08 -8.44
N ASN A 213 28.57 3.92 -9.42
CA ASN A 213 29.47 4.20 -10.54
C ASN A 213 30.70 5.00 -10.08
N THR A 214 30.57 5.87 -9.07
CA THR A 214 31.72 6.57 -8.47
C THR A 214 32.58 5.65 -7.59
N ALA A 215 31.97 4.68 -6.90
CA ALA A 215 32.67 3.66 -6.10
C ALA A 215 33.34 2.56 -6.95
N GLN A 216 33.07 2.53 -8.27
CA GLN A 216 33.76 1.68 -9.25
C GLN A 216 34.97 2.37 -9.91
N LEU A 217 35.49 3.46 -9.33
CA LEU A 217 36.84 3.91 -9.64
C LEU A 217 37.82 2.80 -9.20
N PRO A 218 38.74 2.37 -10.08
CA PRO A 218 39.56 1.20 -9.84
C PRO A 218 40.46 1.47 -8.63
N PHE A 219 40.38 0.59 -7.63
CA PHE A 219 41.31 0.48 -6.50
C PHE A 219 42.79 0.35 -6.91
N PHE A 220 43.09 0.26 -8.22
CA PHE A 220 44.43 0.16 -8.78
C PHE A 220 45.23 1.46 -8.76
N ALA A 221 44.65 2.62 -8.42
CA ALA A 221 45.40 3.88 -8.40
C ALA A 221 46.23 4.11 -7.10
N PHE A 222 46.02 3.35 -6.02
CA PHE A 222 46.71 3.57 -4.74
C PHE A 222 47.90 2.64 -4.47
N LEU A 223 48.19 1.67 -5.35
CA LEU A 223 49.32 0.74 -5.18
C LEU A 223 50.61 1.15 -5.92
N LEU A 224 50.62 2.28 -6.64
CA LEU A 224 51.78 2.73 -7.43
C LEU A 224 52.58 3.90 -6.81
N ILE A 225 52.33 4.28 -5.55
CA ILE A 225 53.08 5.37 -4.87
C ILE A 225 53.93 4.85 -3.70
N ILE A 226 54.12 3.54 -3.57
CA ILE A 226 55.08 2.97 -2.63
C ILE A 226 56.01 2.07 -3.45
N ILE A 227 57.32 2.31 -3.33
CA ILE A 227 58.46 1.78 -4.12
C ILE A 227 58.83 2.75 -5.26
N PRO A 228 59.97 3.49 -5.21
CA PRO A 228 61.27 3.06 -4.68
C PRO A 228 62.00 4.10 -3.79
N PHE A 229 62.34 3.72 -2.55
CA PHE A 229 63.53 4.19 -1.84
C PHE A 229 64.05 3.03 -0.98
N ILE A 230 64.48 1.96 -1.65
CA ILE A 230 65.42 0.98 -1.09
C ILE A 230 66.48 0.76 -2.17
N THR A 231 67.51 1.60 -2.13
CA THR A 231 68.91 1.32 -2.42
C THR A 231 69.71 2.48 -1.87
#